data_AF-A0A3P1VJ65-F1
#
_entry.id   AF-A0A3P1VJ65-F1
#
_cell.length_a   1.000
_cell.length_b   1.000
_cell.length_c   1.000
_cell.angle_alpha   90.00
_cell.angle_beta   90.00
_cell.angle_gamma   90.00
#
_symmetry.space_group_name_H-M   'P 1'
#
loop_
_entity.id
_entity.type
_entity.pdbx_description
1 polymer ?
#
loop_
_entity_poly.entity_id
_entity_poly.type
_entity_poly.pdbx_seq_one_letter_code
_entity_poly.pdbx_strand_id
1 'polypeptide(L)'
;MRSQSLETAIAYLKDMVLYLDKAVAVLDKARRYNLPLDDDMVVDSIAMNLGQVGEQLSLGKLSEEVKQKYSDRINWIQIKGFRNFIYHNYSNLNFKIVEGILKESVPKTKESLYSIIRELEKEL
;
A
#
# COMPACT_ATOMS: atom_id res chain seq x y z
N MET A 1 0.37 -18.92 19.05
CA MET A 1 1.31 -18.36 20.07
C MET A 1 1.63 -16.92 19.72
N ARG A 2 2.05 -16.07 20.66
CA ARG A 2 2.34 -14.63 20.43
C ARG A 2 3.34 -14.38 19.28
N SER A 3 4.33 -15.24 19.12
CA SER A 3 5.30 -15.18 18.01
C SER A 3 4.62 -15.32 16.65
N GLN A 4 3.76 -16.34 16.48
CA GLN A 4 3.03 -16.60 15.23
C GLN A 4 2.14 -15.41 14.80
N SER A 5 1.52 -14.70 15.75
CA SER A 5 0.75 -13.49 15.44
C SER A 5 1.63 -12.32 14.98
N LEU A 6 2.83 -12.17 15.54
CA LEU A 6 3.78 -11.13 15.12
C LEU A 6 4.36 -11.43 13.74
N GLU A 7 4.75 -12.66 13.47
CA GLU A 7 5.24 -13.10 12.15
C GLU A 7 4.20 -12.84 11.06
N THR A 8 2.93 -13.18 11.34
CA THR A 8 1.81 -12.94 10.43
C THR A 8 1.60 -11.45 10.17
N ALA A 9 1.65 -10.61 11.21
CA ALA A 9 1.54 -9.16 11.06
C ALA A 9 2.69 -8.59 10.20
N ILE A 10 3.93 -9.03 10.47
CA ILE A 10 5.11 -8.62 9.69
C ILE A 10 4.95 -9.02 8.22
N ALA A 11 4.45 -10.22 7.93
CA ALA A 11 4.20 -10.67 6.57
C ALA A 11 3.23 -9.72 5.81
N TYR A 12 2.09 -9.37 6.42
CA TYR A 12 1.14 -8.43 5.80
C TYR A 12 1.74 -7.03 5.57
N LEU A 13 2.57 -6.53 6.51
CA LEU A 13 3.24 -5.24 6.34
C LEU A 13 4.32 -5.30 5.23
N LYS A 14 5.03 -6.44 5.09
CA LYS A 14 5.97 -6.67 3.99
C LYS A 14 5.25 -6.75 2.64
N ASP A 15 4.07 -7.37 2.59
CA ASP A 15 3.23 -7.37 1.39
C ASP A 15 2.79 -5.96 0.99
N MET A 16 2.40 -5.12 1.97
CA MET A 16 2.10 -3.71 1.70
C MET A 16 3.29 -3.00 1.04
N VAL A 17 4.51 -3.17 1.58
CA VAL A 17 5.73 -2.59 0.99
C VAL A 17 5.96 -3.11 -0.42
N LEU A 18 5.83 -4.42 -0.65
CA LEU A 18 5.98 -5.04 -1.97
C LEU A 18 5.04 -4.41 -3.01
N TYR A 19 3.77 -4.18 -2.66
CA TYR A 19 2.81 -3.58 -3.57
C TYR A 19 3.08 -2.09 -3.82
N LEU A 20 3.54 -1.35 -2.81
CA LEU A 20 4.00 0.03 -2.99
C LEU A 20 5.19 0.09 -3.97
N ASP A 21 6.14 -0.83 -3.85
CA ASP A 21 7.29 -0.92 -4.76
C ASP A 21 6.87 -1.28 -6.19
N LYS A 22 5.95 -2.22 -6.34
CA LYS A 22 5.39 -2.55 -7.66
C LYS A 22 4.69 -1.36 -8.30
N ALA A 23 3.92 -0.58 -7.53
CA ALA A 23 3.25 0.61 -8.04
C ALA A 23 4.25 1.64 -8.59
N VAL A 24 5.35 1.89 -7.87
CA VAL A 24 6.44 2.76 -8.34
C VAL A 24 7.13 2.17 -9.58
N ALA A 25 7.40 0.87 -9.58
CA ALA A 25 8.06 0.19 -10.69
C ALA A 25 7.27 0.24 -12.00
N VAL A 26 5.93 0.25 -11.94
CA VAL A 26 5.08 0.44 -13.12
C VAL A 26 5.31 1.82 -13.74
N LEU A 27 5.35 2.88 -12.92
CA LEU A 27 5.62 4.23 -13.41
C LEU A 27 7.02 4.34 -14.02
N ASP A 28 8.04 3.76 -13.37
CA ASP A 28 9.41 3.76 -13.88
C ASP A 28 9.52 3.00 -15.19
N LYS A 29 8.79 1.87 -15.32
CA LYS A 29 8.72 1.08 -16.55
C LYS A 29 8.04 1.87 -17.67
N ALA A 30 6.92 2.52 -17.40
CA ALA A 30 6.21 3.34 -18.38
C ALA A 30 7.11 4.45 -18.93
N ARG A 31 7.83 5.16 -18.04
CA ARG A 31 8.83 6.18 -18.44
C ARG A 31 9.97 5.58 -19.27
N ARG A 32 10.54 4.46 -18.82
CA ARG A 32 11.67 3.80 -19.50
C ARG A 32 11.32 3.37 -20.93
N TYR A 33 10.11 2.86 -21.15
CA TYR A 33 9.65 2.38 -22.45
C TYR A 33 8.81 3.42 -23.21
N ASN A 34 8.77 4.67 -22.72
CA ASN A 34 8.02 5.78 -23.33
C ASN A 34 6.54 5.43 -23.61
N LEU A 35 5.91 4.71 -22.69
CA LEU A 35 4.47 4.46 -22.70
C LEU A 35 3.74 5.75 -22.28
N PRO A 36 2.56 6.05 -22.85
CA PRO A 36 1.71 7.14 -22.37
C PRO A 36 1.38 6.91 -20.88
N LEU A 37 1.57 7.93 -20.04
CA LEU A 37 1.37 7.80 -18.59
C LEU A 37 -0.10 7.80 -18.20
N ASP A 38 -0.94 8.34 -19.07
CA ASP A 38 -2.40 8.35 -19.02
C ASP A 38 -3.03 7.15 -19.73
N ASP A 39 -2.22 6.21 -20.23
CA ASP A 39 -2.72 4.93 -20.75
C ASP A 39 -3.42 4.16 -19.63
N ASP A 40 -4.61 3.64 -19.92
CA ASP A 40 -5.44 2.92 -18.95
C ASP A 40 -4.68 1.75 -18.32
N MET A 41 -3.84 1.02 -19.08
CA MET A 41 -3.04 -0.08 -18.53
C MET A 41 -2.01 0.40 -17.51
N VAL A 42 -1.42 1.58 -17.71
CA VAL A 42 -0.47 2.17 -16.75
C VAL A 42 -1.19 2.61 -15.49
N VAL A 43 -2.27 3.38 -15.65
CA VAL A 43 -3.06 3.90 -14.52
C VAL A 43 -3.66 2.77 -13.70
N ASP A 44 -4.29 1.80 -14.36
CA ASP A 44 -4.91 0.64 -13.72
C ASP A 44 -3.88 -0.24 -13.03
N SER A 45 -2.71 -0.47 -13.64
CA SER A 45 -1.67 -1.28 -13.02
C SER A 45 -1.11 -0.61 -11.75
N ILE A 46 -0.92 0.72 -11.75
CA ILE A 46 -0.52 1.46 -10.54
C ILE A 46 -1.62 1.34 -9.48
N ALA A 47 -2.88 1.61 -9.83
CA ALA A 47 -3.97 1.59 -8.87
C ALA A 47 -4.25 0.20 -8.30
N MET A 48 -4.17 -0.86 -9.11
CA MET A 48 -4.32 -2.23 -8.61
C MET A 48 -3.27 -2.56 -7.56
N ASN A 49 -2.01 -2.17 -7.78
CA ASN A 49 -0.98 -2.36 -6.77
C ASN A 49 -1.29 -1.55 -5.50
N LEU A 50 -1.69 -0.28 -5.61
CA LEU A 50 -2.07 0.51 -4.44
C LEU A 50 -3.31 -0.06 -3.72
N GLY A 51 -4.25 -0.67 -4.44
CA GLY A 51 -5.42 -1.36 -3.88
C GLY A 51 -5.01 -2.58 -3.06
N GLN A 52 -4.03 -3.35 -3.54
CA GLN A 52 -3.48 -4.51 -2.82
C GLN A 52 -2.83 -4.16 -1.48
N VAL A 53 -2.33 -2.92 -1.32
CA VAL A 53 -1.87 -2.41 -0.02
C VAL A 53 -3.03 -2.39 0.97
N GLY A 54 -4.16 -1.82 0.57
CA GLY A 54 -5.36 -1.77 1.42
C GLY A 54 -6.06 -3.11 1.60
N GLU A 55 -5.88 -4.06 0.68
CA GLU A 55 -6.36 -5.44 0.87
C GLU A 55 -5.71 -6.15 2.05
N GLN A 56 -4.55 -5.70 2.54
CA GLN A 56 -3.94 -6.27 3.75
C GLN A 56 -4.66 -5.83 5.04
N LEU A 57 -5.60 -4.88 4.94
CA LEU A 57 -6.44 -4.41 6.04
C LEU A 57 -7.82 -5.10 6.09
N SER A 58 -8.09 -6.01 5.16
CA SER A 58 -9.33 -6.80 5.11
C SER A 58 -9.48 -7.70 6.35
N LEU A 59 -10.71 -8.09 6.66
CA LEU A 59 -11.04 -8.90 7.84
C LEU A 59 -10.22 -10.22 7.83
N GLY A 60 -9.63 -10.56 8.98
CA GLY A 60 -8.80 -11.77 9.13
C GLY A 60 -7.33 -11.61 8.71
N LYS A 61 -6.91 -10.43 8.25
CA LYS A 61 -5.49 -10.13 7.95
C LYS A 61 -4.82 -9.35 9.08
N LEU A 62 -4.31 -8.14 8.81
CA LEU A 62 -3.65 -7.32 9.82
C LEU A 62 -4.60 -7.08 10.99
N SER A 63 -4.18 -7.49 12.19
CA SER A 63 -5.04 -7.50 13.37
C SER A 63 -5.39 -6.08 13.84
N GLU A 64 -6.52 -5.94 14.52
CA GLU A 64 -6.95 -4.63 15.04
C GLU A 64 -5.98 -4.09 16.10
N GLU A 65 -5.35 -4.96 16.88
CA GLU A 65 -4.37 -4.57 17.89
C GLU A 65 -3.16 -3.89 17.23
N VAL A 66 -2.65 -4.43 16.12
CA VAL A 66 -1.53 -3.83 15.38
C VAL A 66 -1.94 -2.51 14.74
N LYS A 67 -3.14 -2.45 14.15
CA LYS A 67 -3.66 -1.21 13.55
C LYS A 67 -3.83 -0.10 14.58
N GLN A 68 -4.38 -0.41 15.75
CA GLN A 68 -4.53 0.53 16.85
C GLN A 68 -3.18 0.99 17.38
N LYS A 69 -2.23 0.06 17.61
CA LYS A 69 -0.89 0.35 18.12
C LYS A 69 -0.13 1.37 17.28
N TYR A 70 -0.32 1.37 15.95
CA TYR A 70 0.41 2.24 15.03
C TYR A 70 -0.49 3.25 14.28
N SER A 71 -1.65 3.57 14.84
CA SER A 71 -2.61 4.50 14.25
C SER A 71 -2.12 5.95 14.19
N ASP A 72 -1.13 6.30 15.01
CA ASP A 72 -0.42 7.58 15.03
C ASP A 72 0.55 7.72 13.84
N ARG A 73 1.03 6.61 13.28
CA ARG A 73 2.04 6.59 12.19
C ARG A 73 1.45 6.32 10.82
N ILE A 74 0.33 5.59 10.75
CA ILE A 74 -0.34 5.25 9.50
C ILE A 74 -1.84 5.47 9.65
N ASN A 75 -2.40 6.27 8.74
CA ASN A 75 -3.83 6.43 8.62
C ASN A 75 -4.45 5.22 7.88
N TRP A 76 -4.72 4.16 8.63
CA TRP A 76 -5.32 2.92 8.08
C TRP A 76 -6.70 3.15 7.44
N ILE A 77 -7.47 4.11 7.96
CA ILE A 77 -8.79 4.47 7.43
C ILE A 77 -8.64 5.04 6.01
N GLN A 78 -7.65 5.92 5.79
CA GLN A 78 -7.37 6.48 4.48
C GLN A 78 -6.94 5.39 3.49
N ILE A 79 -6.07 4.46 3.88
CA ILE A 79 -5.63 3.35 3.01
C ILE A 79 -6.82 2.47 2.63
N LYS A 80 -7.68 2.11 3.58
CA LYS A 80 -8.90 1.32 3.32
C LYS A 80 -9.90 2.08 2.45
N GLY A 81 -10.04 3.38 2.66
CA GLY A 81 -10.87 4.26 1.83
C GLY A 81 -10.37 4.31 0.39
N PHE A 82 -9.06 4.42 0.19
CA PHE A 82 -8.47 4.43 -1.14
C PHE A 82 -8.64 3.09 -1.88
N ARG A 83 -8.49 1.97 -1.17
CA ARG A 83 -8.83 0.64 -1.69
C ARG A 83 -10.28 0.58 -2.19
N ASN A 84 -11.24 1.10 -1.41
CA ASN A 84 -12.65 1.15 -1.84
C ASN A 84 -12.84 2.01 -3.09
N PHE A 85 -12.19 3.16 -3.14
CA PHE A 85 -12.22 4.04 -4.31
C PHE A 85 -11.70 3.33 -5.56
N ILE A 86 -10.58 2.60 -5.46
CA ILE A 86 -10.05 1.81 -6.58
C ILE A 86 -11.04 0.72 -7.02
N TYR A 87 -11.67 -0.02 -6.11
CA TYR A 87 -12.52 -1.14 -6.55
C TYR A 87 -13.93 -0.75 -6.98
N HIS A 88 -14.47 0.38 -6.50
CA HIS A 88 -15.86 0.77 -6.73
C HIS A 88 -16.02 2.02 -7.58
N ASN A 89 -14.96 2.82 -7.73
CA ASN A 89 -14.98 4.11 -8.43
C ASN A 89 -13.80 4.25 -9.42
N TYR A 90 -13.24 3.14 -9.92
CA TYR A 90 -12.10 3.15 -10.84
C TYR A 90 -12.34 3.96 -12.11
N SER A 91 -13.58 4.10 -12.58
CA SER A 91 -13.92 4.93 -13.75
C SER A 91 -13.59 6.42 -13.58
N ASN A 92 -13.41 6.89 -12.34
CA ASN A 92 -13.00 8.26 -12.03
C ASN A 92 -11.49 8.39 -11.73
N LEU A 93 -10.74 7.29 -11.84
CA LEU A 93 -9.31 7.28 -11.65
C LEU A 93 -8.62 7.87 -12.89
N ASN A 94 -7.55 8.62 -12.68
CA ASN A 94 -6.71 9.13 -13.76
C ASN A 94 -5.26 9.25 -13.29
N PHE A 95 -4.35 9.49 -14.25
CA PHE A 95 -2.92 9.59 -13.97
C PHE A 95 -2.58 10.62 -12.88
N LYS A 96 -3.25 11.78 -12.86
CA LYS A 96 -2.98 12.84 -11.87
C LYS A 96 -3.22 12.36 -10.44
N ILE A 97 -4.27 11.56 -10.23
CA ILE A 97 -4.58 10.99 -8.90
C ILE A 97 -3.48 10.01 -8.48
N VAL A 98 -3.17 9.03 -9.32
CA VAL A 98 -2.18 7.99 -8.97
C VAL A 98 -0.78 8.58 -8.83
N GLU A 99 -0.40 9.53 -9.68
CA GLU A 99 0.90 10.21 -9.60
C GLU A 99 1.04 10.99 -8.30
N GLY A 100 -0.01 11.71 -7.87
CA GLY A 100 -0.02 12.41 -6.58
C GLY A 100 0.19 11.45 -5.41
N ILE A 101 -0.45 10.27 -5.44
CA ILE A 101 -0.29 9.26 -4.39
C ILE A 101 1.14 8.68 -4.39
N LEU A 102 1.67 8.36 -5.57
CA LEU A 102 3.04 7.85 -5.72
C LEU A 102 4.08 8.86 -5.22
N LYS A 103 3.89 10.15 -5.46
CA LYS A 103 4.81 11.22 -5.04
C LYS A 103 4.70 11.54 -3.55
N GLU A 104 3.48 11.67 -3.02
CA GLU A 104 3.26 12.25 -1.69
C GLU A 104 3.03 11.23 -0.59
N SER A 105 2.29 10.16 -0.88
CA SER A 105 1.78 9.22 0.13
C SER A 105 2.62 7.95 0.22
N VAL A 106 3.09 7.43 -0.92
CA VAL A 106 3.87 6.18 -0.95
C VAL A 106 5.18 6.29 -0.16
N PRO A 107 6.02 7.34 -0.29
CA PRO A 107 7.28 7.42 0.46
C PRO A 107 7.06 7.42 1.97
N LYS A 108 6.11 8.24 2.45
CA LYS A 108 5.76 8.37 3.88
C LYS A 108 5.20 7.05 4.43
N THR A 109 4.30 6.41 3.68
CA THR A 109 3.74 5.11 4.08
C THR A 109 4.83 4.05 4.17
N LYS A 110 5.74 3.97 3.20
CA LYS A 110 6.86 3.03 3.24
C LYS A 110 7.76 3.26 4.45
N GLU A 111 8.10 4.50 4.76
CA GLU A 111 8.91 4.83 5.92
C GLU A 111 8.27 4.34 7.23
N SER A 112 6.98 4.63 7.41
CA SER A 112 6.21 4.13 8.56
C SER A 112 6.18 2.60 8.61
N LEU A 113 5.91 1.92 7.49
CA LEU A 113 5.89 0.46 7.41
C LEU A 113 7.25 -0.15 7.80
N TYR A 114 8.36 0.37 7.27
CA TYR A 114 9.69 -0.11 7.62
C TYR A 114 10.03 0.14 9.10
N SER A 115 9.58 1.25 9.67
CA SER A 115 9.73 1.50 11.11
C SER A 115 8.97 0.46 11.94
N ILE A 116 7.70 0.21 11.59
CA ILE A 116 6.83 -0.75 12.28
C ILE A 116 7.37 -2.18 12.16
N ILE A 117 7.79 -2.61 10.97
CA ILE A 117 8.36 -3.94 10.74
C ILE A 117 9.57 -4.15 11.65
N ARG A 118 10.49 -3.18 11.71
CA ARG A 118 11.69 -3.26 12.57
C ARG A 118 11.35 -3.31 14.06
N GLU A 119 10.28 -2.66 14.51
CA GLU A 119 9.82 -2.74 15.90
C GLU A 119 9.23 -4.12 16.22
N LEU A 120 8.36 -4.64 15.35
CA LEU A 120 7.78 -5.98 15.53
C LEU A 120 8.84 -7.08 15.45
N GLU A 121 9.85 -6.95 14.58
CA GLU A 121 10.97 -7.89 14.49
C GLU A 121 11.84 -7.93 15.76
N LYS A 122 11.87 -6.85 16.55
CA LYS A 122 12.55 -6.82 17.87
C LYS A 122 11.71 -7.44 19.00
N GLU A 123 10.40 -7.59 18.78
CA GLU A 123 9.47 -8.20 19.73
C GLU A 123 9.28 -9.71 19.52
N LEU A 124 9.82 -10.25 18.42
CA LEU A 124 9.92 -11.69 18.13
C LEU A 124 10.98 -12.36 19.01
#